data_AF-A0A1H8UI85-F1
#
_entry.id   AF-A0A1H8UI85-F1
#
_cell.length_a   1.000
_cell.length_b   1.000
_cell.length_c   1.000
_cell.angle_alpha   90.00
_cell.angle_beta   90.00
_cell.angle_gamma   90.00
#
_symmetry.space_group_name_H-M   'P 1'
#
loop_
_entity.id
_entity.type
_entity.pdbx_description
1 polymer ?
#
loop_
_entity_poly.entity_id
_entity_poly.type
_entity_poly.pdbx_seq_one_letter_code
_entity_poly.pdbx_strand_id
1 'polypeptide(L)' 'MTIADRYNAEATRLLPHMAESLAVDPAITTASEIDEIVFRRSEFLGGMACAILAMIDQQD' A
#
# COMPACT_ATOMS: atom_id res chain seq x y z
N MET A 1 -11.50 4.10 9.00
CA MET A 1 -10.63 3.97 7.80
C MET A 1 -9.63 2.89 8.13
N THR A 2 -9.57 1.82 7.35
CA THR A 2 -8.60 0.74 7.56
C THR A 2 -7.19 1.21 7.17
N ILE A 3 -6.16 0.43 7.53
CA ILE A 3 -4.82 0.68 7.00
C ILE A 3 -4.77 0.55 5.48
N ALA A 4 -5.57 -0.33 4.89
CA ALA A 4 -5.71 -0.48 3.44
C ALA A 4 -6.35 0.74 2.78
N ASP A 5 -7.37 1.34 3.39
CA ASP A 5 -7.96 2.60 2.89
C ASP A 5 -6.91 3.72 2.85
N ARG A 6 -6.14 3.87 3.95
CA ARG A 6 -5.04 4.86 4.05
C ARG A 6 -3.98 4.60 3.00
N TYR A 7 -3.56 3.34 2.88
CA TYR A 7 -2.59 2.90 1.90
C TYR A 7 -3.04 3.19 0.47
N ASN A 8 -4.27 2.85 0.09
CA ASN A 8 -4.80 3.07 -1.26
C ASN A 8 -4.91 4.57 -1.57
N ALA A 9 -5.30 5.39 -0.60
CA ALA A 9 -5.33 6.84 -0.75
C ALA A 9 -3.92 7.41 -0.98
N GLU A 10 -2.94 6.99 -0.18
CA GLU A 10 -1.56 7.44 -0.32
C GLU A 10 -0.89 6.92 -1.60
N ALA A 11 -1.15 5.68 -2.01
CA ALA A 11 -0.70 5.14 -3.28
C ALA A 11 -1.24 5.96 -4.46
N THR A 12 -2.52 6.34 -4.41
CA THR A 12 -3.14 7.20 -5.43
C THR A 12 -2.54 8.61 -5.44
N ARG A 13 -2.22 9.15 -4.26
CA ARG A 13 -1.65 10.50 -4.10
C ARG A 13 -0.19 10.57 -4.54
N LEU A 14 0.63 9.60 -4.15
CA LEU A 14 2.08 9.57 -4.38
C LEU A 14 2.43 9.05 -5.76
N LEU A 15 1.73 8.00 -6.22
CA LEU A 15 2.05 7.25 -7.44
C LEU A 15 0.80 7.06 -8.30
N PRO A 16 0.17 8.13 -8.80
CA PRO A 16 -1.13 8.05 -9.49
C PRO A 16 -1.11 7.16 -10.74
N HIS A 17 0.04 7.06 -11.42
CA HIS A 17 0.24 6.22 -12.60
C HIS A 17 0.43 4.72 -12.25
N MET A 18 0.61 4.39 -10.98
CA MET A 18 0.76 3.02 -10.48
C MET A 18 -0.35 2.60 -9.51
N ALA A 19 -1.31 3.48 -9.23
CA ALA A 19 -2.34 3.28 -8.22
C ALA A 19 -3.09 1.96 -8.40
N GLU A 20 -3.44 1.60 -9.64
CA GLU A 20 -4.12 0.34 -9.94
C GLU A 20 -3.27 -0.90 -9.64
N SER A 21 -1.96 -0.83 -9.91
CA SER A 21 -1.04 -1.94 -9.62
C SER A 21 -0.78 -2.12 -8.13
N LEU A 22 -0.87 -1.03 -7.36
CA LEU A 22 -0.66 -1.01 -5.92
C LEU A 22 -1.95 -1.29 -5.14
N ALA A 23 -3.14 -1.04 -5.72
CA ALA A 23 -4.41 -1.13 -5.01
C ALA A 23 -4.64 -2.49 -4.34
N VAL A 24 -5.06 -2.47 -3.07
CA VAL A 24 -5.41 -3.66 -2.28
C VAL A 24 -6.87 -3.58 -1.83
N ASP A 25 -7.42 -4.72 -1.39
CA ASP A 25 -8.78 -4.77 -0.86
C ASP A 25 -8.90 -3.86 0.39
N PRO A 26 -9.84 -2.90 0.42
CA PRO A 26 -10.11 -2.05 1.58
C PRO A 26 -10.40 -2.81 2.88
N ALA A 27 -10.86 -4.06 2.80
CA ALA A 27 -11.14 -4.91 3.97
C ALA A 27 -9.86 -5.39 4.70
N ILE A 28 -8.68 -5.24 4.09
CA ILE A 28 -7.41 -5.62 4.73
C ILE A 28 -7.10 -4.69 5.90
N THR A 29 -6.74 -5.30 7.02
CA THR A 29 -6.55 -4.58 8.30
C THR A 29 -5.12 -4.58 8.82
N THR A 30 -4.18 -5.22 8.11
CA THR A 30 -2.77 -5.32 8.56
C THR A 30 -1.79 -4.88 7.47
N ALA A 31 -0.69 -4.23 7.87
CA ALA A 31 0.38 -3.82 6.96
C ALA A 31 1.07 -5.03 6.30
N SER A 32 1.27 -6.12 7.05
CA SER A 32 1.93 -7.33 6.56
C SER A 32 1.15 -7.99 5.42
N GLU A 33 -0.18 -8.00 5.49
CA GLU A 33 -1.02 -8.56 4.43
C GLU A 33 -0.97 -7.70 3.15
N ILE A 34 -0.91 -6.37 3.29
CA ILE A 34 -0.70 -5.45 2.16
C ILE A 34 0.65 -5.74 1.49
N ASP A 35 1.73 -5.81 2.28
CA ASP A 35 3.07 -6.10 1.77
C ASP A 35 3.12 -7.45 1.02
N GLU A 36 2.59 -8.52 1.62
CA GLU A 36 2.58 -9.86 1.00
C GLU A 36 1.78 -9.88 -0.31
N ILE A 37 0.62 -9.21 -0.37
CA ILE A 37 -0.19 -9.14 -1.59
C ILE A 37 0.56 -8.40 -2.70
N VAL A 38 1.15 -7.25 -2.38
CA VAL A 38 1.79 -6.41 -3.40
C VAL A 38 3.13 -7.01 -3.83
N PHE A 39 3.90 -7.59 -2.91
CA PHE A 39 5.14 -8.30 -3.22
C PHE A 39 4.90 -9.49 -4.16
N ARG A 40 3.81 -10.26 -3.96
CA ARG A 40 3.42 -11.36 -4.87
C ARG A 40 3.09 -10.90 -6.29
N ARG A 41 2.72 -9.63 -6.49
CA ARG A 41 2.52 -9.06 -7.83
C ARG A 41 3.85 -8.71 -8.48
N SER A 42 4.78 -8.17 -7.70
CA SER A 42 6.15 -7.87 -8.12
C SER A 42 6.97 -7.41 -6.92
N GLU A 43 8.23 -7.85 -6.81
CA GLU A 43 9.18 -7.34 -5.81
C GLU A 43 9.33 -5.82 -5.87
N PHE A 44 9.31 -5.25 -7.08
CA PHE A 44 9.35 -3.80 -7.30
C PHE A 44 8.15 -3.09 -6.65
N LEU A 45 6.95 -3.65 -6.81
CA LEU A 45 5.74 -3.11 -6.19
C LEU A 45 5.76 -3.33 -4.67
N GLY A 46 6.27 -4.46 -4.20
CA GLY A 46 6.43 -4.74 -2.77
C GLY A 46 7.31 -3.70 -2.08
N GLY A 47 8.45 -3.35 -2.69
CA GLY A 47 9.31 -2.28 -2.16
C GLY A 47 8.61 -0.93 -2.06
N MET A 48 7.75 -0.58 -3.03
CA MET A 48 6.93 0.63 -2.97
C MET A 48 5.86 0.57 -1.88
N ALA A 49 5.21 -0.59 -1.71
CA ALA A 49 4.22 -0.79 -0.67
C ALA A 49 4.83 -0.59 0.71
N CYS A 50 5.99 -1.19 0.96
CA CYS A 50 6.79 -0.97 2.17
C CYS A 50 7.07 0.52 2.43
N ALA A 51 7.50 1.27 1.41
CA ALA A 51 7.79 2.70 1.56
C ALA A 51 6.55 3.52 1.92
N ILE A 52 5.40 3.26 1.26
CA ILE A 52 4.13 3.93 1.56
C ILE A 52 3.68 3.62 2.98
N LEU A 53 3.74 2.35 3.40
CA LEU A 53 3.37 1.93 4.76
C LEU A 53 4.24 2.61 5.82
N ALA A 54 5.56 2.73 5.59
CA ALA A 54 6.47 3.43 6.48
C ALA A 54 6.19 4.96 6.56
N MET A 55 5.71 5.57 5.48
CA MET A 55 5.29 6.98 5.49
C MET A 55 3.99 7.18 6.26
N ILE A 56 3.06 6.23 6.17
CA ILE A 56 1.80 6.24 6.93
C ILE A 56 2.08 6.12 8.43
N ASP A 57 2.98 5.21 8.82
CA ASP A 57 3.39 4.98 10.21
C ASP A 57 4.04 6.23 10.85
N GLN A 58 4.78 7.03 10.07
CA GLN A 58 5.36 8.31 10.55
C GLN A 58 4.34 9.45 10.76
N GLN A 59 3.12 9.32 10.24
CA GLN A 59 2.07 10.33 10.38
C GLN A 59 1.17 10.12 11.60
N ASP A 60 1.28 8.97 12.27
CA ASP A 60 0.60 8.62 13.52
C ASP A 60 1.47 8.90 14.76
#